data_AF-A0A1C7NSJ1-F1
#
_entry.id   AF-A0A1C7NSJ1-F1
#
_cell.length_a   1.000
_cell.length_b   1.000
_cell.length_c   1.000
_cell.angle_alpha   90.00
_cell.angle_beta   90.00
_cell.angle_gamma   90.00
#
_symmetry.space_group_name_H-M   'P 1'
#
loop_
_entity.id
_entity.type
_entity.pdbx_description
1 polymer ?
#
loop_
_entity_poly.entity_id
_entity_poly.type
_entity_poly.pdbx_seq_one_letter_code
_entity_poly.pdbx_strand_id
1 'polypeptide(L)'
;MTNYDRDPTEEQRSEWNKEQERIREQLLLHDMITFNADTLGNLKYVAGVDLSFPLDDFENAIACLVVMEFPRFLPTKLHLPYISGYLAFREVNPLLFLLNQLKKEEPHLYPQVILVDGNGLLHPRRFGIACHLGVLSNTPTVGVAKNFLVIPSEFDDMHSIKSACKKVLLRRGDVYNLIGNTSQLCYGAAVKTSEAASNPVYISQGHRISLQTAIKVVLATSPKYRVPEPIRAADCLSRAYIRENSSV
;
A
#
# COMPACT_ATOMS: atom_id res chain seq x y z
N MET A 1 21.85 10.21 -21.99
CA MET A 1 22.21 9.32 -20.86
C MET A 1 22.54 10.21 -19.68
N THR A 2 21.55 10.50 -18.85
CA THR A 2 21.74 11.31 -17.62
C THR A 2 22.20 10.37 -16.52
N ASN A 3 23.41 10.61 -16.03
CA ASN A 3 24.02 9.92 -14.88
C ASN A 3 23.19 10.21 -13.61
N TYR A 4 22.39 9.26 -13.16
CA TYR A 4 21.65 9.31 -11.88
C TYR A 4 22.39 8.58 -10.74
N ASP A 5 23.66 8.24 -10.98
CA ASP A 5 24.48 7.34 -10.17
C ASP A 5 25.23 8.04 -9.01
N ARG A 6 24.66 9.11 -8.48
CA ARG A 6 25.17 9.78 -7.27
C ARG A 6 24.01 10.00 -6.32
N ASP A 7 24.30 9.88 -5.04
CA ASP A 7 23.45 10.36 -3.96
C ASP A 7 22.81 11.69 -4.42
N PRO A 8 21.48 11.75 -4.52
CA PRO A 8 20.83 12.81 -5.28
C PRO A 8 21.25 14.16 -4.73
N THR A 9 21.58 15.08 -5.62
CA THR A 9 22.06 16.41 -5.25
C THR A 9 21.02 17.12 -4.38
N GLU A 10 21.44 18.08 -3.58
CA GLU A 10 20.49 18.86 -2.76
C GLU A 10 19.41 19.52 -3.63
N GLU A 11 19.76 19.95 -4.84
CA GLU A 11 18.84 20.48 -5.84
C GLU A 11 17.82 19.42 -6.28
N GLN A 12 18.27 18.22 -6.65
CA GLN A 12 17.39 17.11 -7.00
C GLN A 12 16.44 16.77 -5.85
N ARG A 13 16.95 16.65 -4.61
CA ARG A 13 16.13 16.40 -3.41
C ARG A 13 15.12 17.52 -3.18
N SER A 14 15.49 18.77 -3.44
CA SER A 14 14.61 19.93 -3.30
C SER A 14 13.47 19.92 -4.32
N GLU A 15 13.77 19.68 -5.60
CA GLU A 15 12.77 19.51 -6.66
C GLU A 15 11.78 18.40 -6.36
N TRP A 16 12.32 17.27 -5.90
CA TRP A 16 11.58 16.10 -5.49
C TRP A 16 10.64 16.33 -4.31
N ASN A 17 11.12 17.02 -3.28
CA ASN A 17 10.28 17.41 -2.15
C ASN A 17 9.15 18.35 -2.60
N LYS A 18 9.44 19.30 -3.50
CA LYS A 18 8.42 20.22 -4.05
C LYS A 18 7.36 19.47 -4.85
N GLU A 19 7.77 18.53 -5.70
CA GLU A 19 6.83 17.74 -6.49
C GLU A 19 5.97 16.84 -5.59
N GLN A 20 6.58 16.19 -4.59
CA GLN A 20 5.82 15.39 -3.63
C GLN A 20 4.77 16.24 -2.88
N GLU A 21 5.13 17.47 -2.48
CA GLU A 21 4.21 18.38 -1.82
C GLU A 21 3.06 18.80 -2.74
N ARG A 22 3.36 19.13 -4.01
CA ARG A 22 2.34 19.47 -5.02
C ARG A 22 1.36 18.32 -5.28
N ILE A 23 1.84 17.08 -5.30
CA ILE A 23 0.97 15.90 -5.45
C ILE A 23 0.16 15.69 -4.15
N ARG A 24 0.77 15.89 -2.98
CA ARG A 24 0.13 15.75 -1.67
C ARG A 24 -1.08 16.67 -1.49
N GLU A 25 -1.07 17.86 -2.07
CA GLU A 25 -2.22 18.79 -2.03
C GLU A 25 -3.51 18.21 -2.62
N GLN A 26 -3.41 17.21 -3.51
CA GLN A 26 -4.55 16.55 -4.13
C GLN A 26 -5.10 15.38 -3.28
N LEU A 27 -4.50 15.10 -2.13
CA LEU A 27 -4.85 13.97 -1.28
C LEU A 27 -6.26 14.12 -0.67
N LEU A 28 -7.13 13.14 -0.93
CA LEU A 28 -8.46 13.05 -0.32
C LEU A 28 -8.49 11.93 0.71
N LEU A 29 -8.84 12.26 1.96
CA LEU A 29 -8.88 11.32 3.09
C LEU A 29 -10.32 10.99 3.54
N HIS A 30 -11.29 11.18 2.65
CA HIS A 30 -12.69 10.81 2.86
C HIS A 30 -13.15 9.91 1.71
N ASP A 31 -14.28 9.21 1.93
CA ASP A 31 -14.81 8.25 0.97
C ASP A 31 -15.26 8.94 -0.32
N MET A 32 -14.53 8.66 -1.41
CA MET A 32 -14.87 9.02 -2.79
C MET A 32 -14.90 7.74 -3.64
N ILE A 33 -15.65 6.77 -3.14
CA ILE A 33 -15.74 5.38 -3.60
C ILE A 33 -17.01 5.12 -4.41
N THR A 34 -17.02 4.02 -5.17
CA THR A 34 -18.16 3.61 -6.02
C THR A 34 -18.94 2.41 -5.46
N PHE A 35 -18.66 2.02 -4.22
CA PHE A 35 -19.33 0.95 -3.49
C PHE A 35 -19.83 1.47 -2.14
N ASN A 36 -20.72 0.73 -1.48
CA ASN A 36 -21.28 1.14 -0.18
C ASN A 36 -20.24 0.94 0.94
N ALA A 37 -19.89 2.01 1.66
CA ALA A 37 -18.87 1.98 2.73
C ALA A 37 -19.23 1.07 3.92
N ASP A 38 -20.52 0.86 4.18
CA ASP A 38 -20.98 0.14 5.36
C ASP A 38 -21.06 -1.37 5.15
N THR A 39 -21.60 -1.77 4.02
CA THR A 39 -21.87 -3.16 3.66
C THR A 39 -20.84 -3.74 2.69
N LEU A 40 -19.99 -2.88 2.11
CA LEU A 40 -19.16 -3.20 0.93
C LEU A 40 -20.00 -3.67 -0.28
N GLY A 41 -21.31 -3.39 -0.28
CA GLY A 41 -22.19 -3.69 -1.39
C GLY A 41 -21.72 -3.01 -2.67
N ASN A 42 -21.78 -3.73 -3.79
CA ASN A 42 -21.27 -3.32 -5.11
C ASN A 42 -19.73 -3.20 -5.21
N LEU A 43 -18.96 -3.66 -4.22
CA LEU A 43 -17.53 -3.89 -4.41
C LEU A 43 -17.33 -5.18 -5.21
N LYS A 44 -16.76 -5.06 -6.41
CA LYS A 44 -16.56 -6.16 -7.37
C LYS A 44 -15.09 -6.49 -7.59
N TYR A 45 -14.23 -5.48 -7.69
CA TYR A 45 -12.81 -5.69 -7.97
C TYR A 45 -11.92 -4.94 -6.97
N VAL A 46 -11.03 -5.69 -6.33
CA VAL A 46 -10.00 -5.18 -5.43
C VAL A 46 -8.64 -5.56 -6.02
N ALA A 47 -7.75 -4.59 -6.14
CA ALA A 47 -6.38 -4.86 -6.54
C ALA A 47 -5.45 -4.97 -5.34
N GLY A 48 -4.40 -5.76 -5.50
CA GLY A 48 -3.23 -5.78 -4.62
C GLY A 48 -2.00 -5.43 -5.44
N VAL A 49 -1.14 -4.61 -4.85
CA VAL A 49 0.15 -4.27 -5.46
C VAL A 49 1.30 -4.52 -4.50
N ASP A 50 2.42 -4.95 -5.07
CA ASP A 50 3.68 -5.20 -4.38
C ASP A 50 4.85 -4.63 -5.21
N LEU A 51 5.89 -4.17 -4.52
CA LEU A 51 7.18 -3.81 -5.09
C LEU A 51 8.25 -4.60 -4.35
N SER A 52 8.83 -5.58 -5.03
CA SER A 52 9.89 -6.41 -4.50
C SER A 52 11.22 -6.09 -5.17
N PHE A 53 12.30 -6.15 -4.40
CA PHE A 53 13.67 -5.99 -4.89
C PHE A 53 14.35 -7.37 -4.91
N PRO A 54 15.10 -7.74 -5.96
CA PRO A 54 15.97 -8.90 -5.92
C PRO A 54 17.01 -8.78 -4.80
N LEU A 55 17.51 -9.93 -4.32
CA LEU A 55 18.59 -9.93 -3.33
C LEU A 55 19.83 -9.25 -3.94
N ASP A 56 20.44 -8.36 -3.16
CA ASP A 56 21.64 -7.59 -3.55
C ASP A 56 21.48 -6.65 -4.76
N ASP A 57 20.23 -6.43 -5.22
CA ASP A 57 19.89 -5.48 -6.27
C ASP A 57 18.96 -4.40 -5.72
N PHE A 58 19.55 -3.23 -5.44
CA PHE A 58 18.83 -2.05 -4.96
C PHE A 58 18.39 -1.13 -6.11
N GLU A 59 18.73 -1.49 -7.35
CA GLU A 59 18.49 -0.67 -8.53
C GLU A 59 17.24 -1.13 -9.28
N ASN A 60 16.99 -2.44 -9.30
CA ASN A 60 15.87 -3.05 -10.02
C ASN A 60 14.72 -3.40 -9.08
N ALA A 61 13.60 -2.67 -9.20
CA ALA A 61 12.36 -3.02 -8.51
C ALA A 61 11.42 -3.81 -9.44
N ILE A 62 10.78 -4.83 -8.90
CA ILE A 62 9.77 -5.67 -9.54
C ILE A 62 8.40 -5.27 -9.00
N ALA A 63 7.64 -4.58 -9.84
CA ALA A 63 6.26 -4.20 -9.55
C ALA A 63 5.30 -5.32 -9.95
N CYS A 64 4.38 -5.69 -9.06
CA CYS A 64 3.31 -6.63 -9.36
C CYS A 64 1.95 -6.01 -9.08
N LEU A 65 0.99 -6.25 -9.98
CA LEU A 65 -0.41 -5.86 -9.84
C LEU A 65 -1.29 -7.10 -10.05
N VAL A 66 -2.13 -7.39 -9.07
CA VAL A 66 -3.13 -8.46 -9.11
C VAL A 66 -4.50 -7.87 -8.90
N VAL A 67 -5.45 -8.16 -9.79
CA VAL A 67 -6.86 -7.84 -9.59
C VAL A 67 -7.61 -9.10 -9.19
N MET A 68 -8.40 -9.01 -8.13
CA MET A 68 -9.26 -10.09 -7.66
C MET A 68 -10.73 -9.68 -7.69
N GLU A 69 -11.57 -10.63 -8.07
CA GLU A 69 -13.01 -10.49 -7.90
C GLU A 69 -13.37 -10.63 -6.41
N PHE A 70 -14.12 -9.66 -5.87
CA PHE A 70 -14.65 -9.68 -4.51
C PHE A 70 -16.13 -10.10 -4.52
N PRO A 71 -16.59 -10.96 -3.58
CA PRO A 71 -15.87 -11.53 -2.44
C PRO A 71 -15.22 -12.91 -2.71
N ARG A 72 -15.12 -13.35 -3.97
CA ARG A 72 -14.68 -14.72 -4.33
C ARG A 72 -13.16 -14.93 -4.28
N PHE A 73 -12.38 -13.86 -4.36
CA PHE A 73 -10.91 -13.85 -4.44
C PHE A 73 -10.36 -14.68 -5.60
N LEU A 74 -11.10 -14.75 -6.71
CA LEU A 74 -10.61 -15.36 -7.94
C LEU A 74 -9.67 -14.35 -8.63
N PRO A 75 -8.41 -14.72 -8.93
CA PRO A 75 -7.52 -13.84 -9.69
C PRO A 75 -8.06 -13.71 -11.12
N THR A 76 -8.48 -12.50 -11.51
CA THR A 76 -9.09 -12.26 -12.82
C THR A 76 -8.10 -11.75 -13.85
N LYS A 77 -7.07 -11.01 -13.42
CA LYS A 77 -5.96 -10.60 -14.29
C LYS A 77 -4.67 -10.44 -13.48
N LEU A 78 -3.60 -10.96 -14.06
CA LEU A 78 -2.22 -10.79 -13.61
C LEU A 78 -1.53 -9.82 -14.56
N HIS A 79 -0.90 -8.78 -14.04
CA HIS A 79 0.14 -8.10 -14.80
C HIS A 79 1.50 -8.59 -14.29
N LEU A 80 2.23 -9.27 -15.18
CA LEU A 80 3.58 -9.77 -14.95
C LEU A 80 4.54 -8.60 -14.65
N PRO A 81 5.60 -8.85 -13.88
CA PRO A 81 6.30 -7.77 -13.24
C PRO A 81 7.07 -6.86 -14.19
N TYR A 82 7.01 -5.56 -13.92
CA TYR A 82 7.87 -4.57 -14.58
C TYR A 82 9.15 -4.41 -13.77
N ILE A 83 10.29 -4.59 -14.42
CA ILE A 83 11.61 -4.31 -13.85
C ILE A 83 11.96 -2.85 -14.17
N SER A 84 12.01 -2.01 -13.14
CA SER A 84 12.51 -0.63 -13.28
C SER A 84 13.93 -0.56 -12.78
N GLY A 85 14.88 -0.31 -13.66
CA GLY A 85 16.23 0.10 -13.28
C GLY A 85 16.27 1.55 -12.80
N TYR A 86 17.05 1.79 -11.75
CA TYR A 86 17.57 3.05 -11.23
C TYR A 86 16.58 4.03 -10.57
N LEU A 87 16.74 4.11 -9.24
CA LEU A 87 16.43 5.20 -8.31
C LEU A 87 14.97 5.42 -7.86
N ALA A 88 14.78 5.12 -6.57
CA ALA A 88 13.83 5.50 -5.51
C ALA A 88 12.92 6.75 -5.63
N PHE A 89 12.91 7.48 -6.75
CA PHE A 89 11.86 8.45 -7.09
C PHE A 89 10.81 7.89 -8.04
N ARG A 90 10.93 6.61 -8.40
CA ARG A 90 10.03 5.94 -9.32
C ARG A 90 9.43 4.66 -8.77
N GLU A 91 9.37 4.41 -7.46
CA GLU A 91 8.66 3.23 -6.91
C GLU A 91 7.21 3.15 -7.43
N VAL A 92 6.54 4.30 -7.54
CA VAL A 92 5.15 4.40 -7.98
C VAL A 92 4.99 4.26 -9.50
N ASN A 93 6.01 4.56 -10.31
CA ASN A 93 5.89 4.61 -11.77
C ASN A 93 5.66 3.23 -12.43
N PRO A 94 6.37 2.16 -12.04
CA PRO A 94 6.07 0.80 -12.46
C PRO A 94 4.63 0.41 -12.15
N LEU A 95 4.15 0.71 -10.94
CA LEU A 95 2.77 0.41 -10.55
C LEU A 95 1.76 1.20 -11.38
N LEU A 96 2.02 2.50 -11.62
CA LEU A 96 1.24 3.34 -12.52
C LEU A 96 1.21 2.80 -13.95
N PHE A 97 2.35 2.34 -14.45
CA PHE A 97 2.43 1.75 -15.78
C PHE A 97 1.51 0.52 -15.88
N LEU A 98 1.58 -0.41 -14.91
CA LEU A 98 0.70 -1.58 -14.86
C LEU A 98 -0.79 -1.19 -14.75
N LEU A 99 -1.12 -0.20 -13.92
CA LEU A 99 -2.50 0.29 -13.79
C LEU A 99 -3.01 0.95 -15.07
N ASN A 100 -2.18 1.73 -15.76
CA ASN A 100 -2.55 2.39 -17.02
C ASN A 100 -2.72 1.36 -18.14
N GLN A 101 -1.86 0.34 -18.18
CA GLN A 101 -2.01 -0.79 -19.09
C GLN A 101 -3.32 -1.54 -18.83
N LEU A 102 -3.63 -1.87 -17.57
CA LEU A 102 -4.90 -2.47 -17.19
C LEU A 102 -6.09 -1.62 -17.64
N LYS A 103 -6.04 -0.30 -17.39
CA LYS A 103 -7.10 0.64 -17.76
C LYS A 103 -7.36 0.69 -19.26
N LYS A 104 -6.31 0.54 -20.07
CA LYS A 104 -6.38 0.56 -21.53
C LYS A 104 -6.88 -0.76 -22.10
N GLU A 105 -6.35 -1.88 -21.61
CA GLU A 105 -6.63 -3.20 -22.16
C GLU A 105 -7.95 -3.78 -21.64
N GLU A 106 -8.22 -3.64 -20.34
CA GLU A 106 -9.34 -4.29 -19.66
C GLU A 106 -10.03 -3.34 -18.68
N PRO A 107 -10.61 -2.22 -19.15
CA PRO A 107 -11.22 -1.20 -18.28
C PRO A 107 -12.33 -1.75 -17.38
N HIS A 108 -13.00 -2.81 -17.81
CA HIS A 108 -14.07 -3.45 -17.04
C HIS A 108 -13.58 -4.21 -15.80
N LEU A 109 -12.28 -4.54 -15.75
CA LEU A 109 -11.60 -5.16 -14.60
C LEU A 109 -10.89 -4.11 -13.72
N TYR A 110 -11.03 -2.82 -14.01
CA TYR A 110 -10.33 -1.80 -13.24
C TYR A 110 -10.80 -1.80 -11.77
N PRO A 111 -9.88 -1.84 -10.80
CA PRO A 111 -10.24 -2.01 -9.39
C PRO A 111 -10.97 -0.78 -8.84
N GLN A 112 -11.93 -1.02 -7.95
CA GLN A 112 -12.60 0.06 -7.21
C GLN A 112 -11.77 0.54 -6.02
N VAL A 113 -10.84 -0.29 -5.54
CA VAL A 113 -9.88 0.03 -4.49
C VAL A 113 -8.61 -0.81 -4.67
N ILE A 114 -7.45 -0.20 -4.42
CA ILE A 114 -6.14 -0.86 -4.50
C ILE A 114 -5.54 -0.94 -3.09
N LEU A 115 -5.14 -2.14 -2.69
CA LEU A 115 -4.40 -2.42 -1.47
C LEU A 115 -2.91 -2.45 -1.79
N VAL A 116 -2.14 -1.60 -1.13
CA VAL A 116 -0.71 -1.40 -1.38
C VAL A 116 0.09 -2.01 -0.23
N ASP A 117 1.03 -2.91 -0.50
CA ASP A 117 1.99 -3.38 0.50
C ASP A 117 2.96 -2.24 0.84
N GLY A 118 2.62 -1.48 1.88
CA GLY A 118 3.31 -0.24 2.21
C GLY A 118 2.42 0.73 2.98
N ASN A 119 2.92 1.95 3.16
CA ASN A 119 2.25 2.98 3.94
C ASN A 119 1.55 4.02 3.06
N GLY A 120 0.46 4.58 3.57
CA GLY A 120 -0.18 5.80 3.08
C GLY A 120 0.12 6.97 4.02
N LEU A 121 -0.88 7.43 4.75
CA LEU A 121 -0.76 8.55 5.69
C LEU A 121 0.20 8.26 6.85
N LEU A 122 0.40 6.99 7.23
CA LEU A 122 1.40 6.54 8.21
C LEU A 122 2.81 6.65 7.64
N HIS A 123 3.28 7.88 7.44
CA HIS A 123 4.56 8.20 6.83
C HIS A 123 5.08 9.51 7.43
N PRO A 124 6.41 9.73 7.58
CA PRO A 124 6.95 10.98 8.14
C PRO A 124 6.44 12.23 7.42
N ARG A 125 6.26 12.14 6.09
CA ARG A 125 5.72 13.22 5.26
C ARG A 125 4.19 13.16 5.07
N ARG A 126 3.50 12.26 5.78
CA ARG A 126 2.05 11.98 5.61
C ARG A 126 1.65 11.69 4.16
N PHE A 127 2.57 11.10 3.40
CA PHE A 127 2.44 10.86 1.97
C PHE A 127 3.31 9.68 1.52
N GLY A 128 2.96 8.49 1.99
CA GLY A 128 3.61 7.24 1.59
C GLY A 128 3.19 6.77 0.19
N ILE A 129 3.71 5.61 -0.22
CA ILE A 129 3.48 5.01 -1.54
C ILE A 129 2.00 4.85 -1.88
N ALA A 130 1.15 4.47 -0.90
CA ALA A 130 -0.27 4.31 -1.16
C ALA A 130 -0.96 5.64 -1.49
N CYS A 131 -0.58 6.73 -0.82
CA CYS A 131 -1.06 8.08 -1.13
C CYS A 131 -0.60 8.50 -2.53
N HIS A 132 0.69 8.32 -2.81
CA HIS A 132 1.31 8.75 -4.06
C HIS A 132 0.71 8.01 -5.27
N LEU A 133 0.60 6.68 -5.18
CA LEU A 133 -0.06 5.87 -6.21
C LEU A 133 -1.53 6.27 -6.39
N GLY A 134 -2.25 6.48 -5.28
CA GLY A 134 -3.67 6.80 -5.32
C GLY A 134 -3.98 8.14 -5.97
N VAL A 135 -3.21 9.18 -5.65
CA VAL A 135 -3.35 10.49 -6.28
C VAL A 135 -3.07 10.40 -7.78
N LEU A 136 -1.93 9.81 -8.18
CA LEU A 136 -1.53 9.76 -9.58
C LEU A 136 -2.44 8.85 -10.43
N SER A 137 -2.96 7.76 -9.87
CA SER A 137 -3.92 6.88 -10.55
C SER A 137 -5.37 7.37 -10.44
N ASN A 138 -5.63 8.40 -9.62
CA ASN A 138 -6.96 8.87 -9.23
C ASN A 138 -7.91 7.72 -8.83
N THR A 139 -7.39 6.79 -8.02
CA THR A 139 -8.10 5.57 -7.61
C THR A 139 -8.06 5.44 -6.09
N PRO A 140 -9.11 4.94 -5.42
CA PRO A 140 -9.05 4.69 -3.99
C PRO A 140 -7.92 3.73 -3.61
N THR A 141 -7.08 4.12 -2.65
CA THR A 141 -5.93 3.32 -2.21
C THR A 141 -5.85 3.21 -0.70
N VAL A 142 -5.37 2.06 -0.23
CA VAL A 142 -5.12 1.77 1.19
C VAL A 142 -3.70 1.26 1.34
N GLY A 143 -2.92 1.87 2.24
CA GLY A 143 -1.63 1.34 2.66
C GLY A 143 -1.84 0.25 3.71
N VAL A 144 -1.30 -0.94 3.47
CA VAL A 144 -1.34 -2.07 4.39
C VAL A 144 0.09 -2.54 4.65
N ALA A 145 0.69 -2.07 5.74
CA ALA A 145 2.05 -2.42 6.10
C ALA A 145 2.09 -3.64 7.03
N LYS A 146 3.03 -4.56 6.74
CA LYS A 146 3.32 -5.74 7.58
C LYS A 146 4.06 -5.38 8.87
N ASN A 147 4.72 -4.23 8.93
CA ASN A 147 5.48 -3.74 10.08
C ASN A 147 5.11 -2.29 10.38
N PHE A 148 5.24 -1.89 11.65
CA PHE A 148 5.01 -0.51 12.05
C PHE A 148 6.15 0.38 11.54
N LEU A 149 5.81 1.49 10.89
CA LEU A 149 6.77 2.54 10.56
C LEU A 149 6.85 3.54 11.72
N VAL A 150 7.97 3.55 12.43
CA VAL A 150 8.21 4.53 13.49
C VAL A 150 8.42 5.90 12.85
N ILE A 151 7.63 6.88 13.29
CA ILE A 151 7.82 8.29 12.95
C ILE A 151 8.35 8.97 14.22
N PRO A 152 9.66 9.22 14.34
CA PRO A 152 10.28 9.60 15.62
C PRO A 152 9.68 10.84 16.29
N SER A 153 9.09 11.75 15.51
CA SER A 153 8.43 12.96 16.03
C SER A 153 7.01 12.72 16.56
N GLU A 154 6.40 11.58 16.23
CA GLU A 154 4.97 11.31 16.49
C GLU A 154 4.75 10.08 17.36
N PHE A 155 5.65 9.10 17.30
CA PHE A 155 5.49 7.84 18.01
C PHE A 155 6.76 7.52 18.79
N ASP A 156 6.55 6.87 19.93
CA ASP A 156 7.61 6.22 20.68
C ASP A 156 8.23 5.07 19.85
N ASP A 157 9.12 4.31 20.48
CA ASP A 157 9.74 3.17 19.83
C ASP A 157 8.72 2.08 19.39
N MET A 158 9.17 1.25 18.45
CA MET A 158 8.37 0.15 17.92
C MET A 158 7.91 -0.87 18.98
N HIS A 159 8.70 -1.09 20.04
CA HIS A 159 8.35 -2.05 21.09
C HIS A 159 7.16 -1.56 21.91
N SER A 160 7.12 -0.27 22.24
CA SER A 160 6.05 0.38 22.96
C SER A 160 4.72 0.26 22.20
N ILE A 161 4.72 0.58 20.89
CA ILE A 161 3.54 0.40 20.03
C ILE A 161 3.12 -1.07 19.95
N LYS A 162 4.05 -1.99 19.71
CA LYS A 162 3.72 -3.44 19.65
C LYS A 162 3.14 -3.96 20.95
N SER A 163 3.64 -3.49 22.10
CA SER A 163 3.15 -3.87 23.42
C SER A 163 1.73 -3.36 23.66
N ALA A 164 1.45 -2.10 23.33
CA ALA A 164 0.11 -1.52 23.40
C ALA A 164 -0.88 -2.28 22.51
N CYS A 165 -0.51 -2.52 21.26
CA CYS A 165 -1.31 -3.30 20.31
C CYS A 165 -1.63 -4.71 20.86
N LYS A 166 -0.66 -5.43 21.45
CA LYS A 166 -0.91 -6.77 22.01
C LYS A 166 -1.94 -6.81 23.13
N LYS A 167 -2.08 -5.73 23.90
CA LYS A 167 -3.04 -5.63 25.00
C LYS A 167 -4.47 -5.38 24.50
N VAL A 168 -4.60 -4.67 23.37
CA VAL A 168 -5.89 -4.24 22.81
C VAL A 168 -6.39 -5.20 21.72
N LEU A 169 -5.48 -5.73 20.90
CA LEU A 169 -5.79 -6.51 19.70
C LEU A 169 -5.87 -8.00 20.02
N LEU A 170 -6.98 -8.42 20.64
CA LEU A 170 -7.17 -9.79 21.12
C LEU A 170 -7.83 -10.67 20.06
N ARG A 171 -8.86 -10.15 19.40
CA ARG A 171 -9.70 -10.85 18.42
C ARG A 171 -9.57 -10.25 17.02
N ARG A 172 -9.94 -11.02 16.01
CA ARG A 172 -10.04 -10.53 14.64
C ARG A 172 -11.04 -9.38 14.57
N GLY A 173 -10.62 -8.28 13.94
CA GLY A 173 -11.41 -7.05 13.82
C GLY A 173 -11.10 -6.02 14.89
N ASP A 174 -10.36 -6.36 15.95
CA ASP A 174 -9.91 -5.36 16.92
C ASP A 174 -9.00 -4.32 16.23
N VAL A 175 -9.14 -3.08 16.68
CA VAL A 175 -8.50 -1.90 16.11
C VAL A 175 -7.82 -1.10 17.20
N TYR A 176 -6.58 -0.68 16.95
CA TYR A 176 -5.84 0.27 17.78
C TYR A 176 -5.45 1.47 16.92
N ASN A 177 -6.01 2.64 17.21
CA ASN A 177 -5.72 3.86 16.45
C ASN A 177 -4.32 4.36 16.74
N LEU A 178 -3.59 4.71 15.69
CA LEU A 178 -2.22 5.24 15.75
C LEU A 178 -2.30 6.76 15.77
N ILE A 179 -2.41 7.34 16.97
CA ILE A 179 -2.48 8.78 17.18
C ILE A 179 -1.08 9.30 17.49
N GLY A 180 -0.63 10.31 16.75
CA GLY A 180 0.66 10.94 16.99
C GLY A 180 0.69 11.73 18.30
N ASN A 181 1.72 11.52 19.11
CA ASN A 181 1.90 12.16 20.41
C ASN A 181 2.02 13.69 20.29
N THR A 182 2.68 14.17 19.23
CA THR A 182 2.92 15.61 19.03
C THR A 182 1.78 16.26 18.26
N SER A 183 1.43 15.71 17.10
CA SER A 183 0.41 16.31 16.22
C SER A 183 -1.03 16.06 16.67
N GLN A 184 -1.26 15.06 17.52
CA GLN A 184 -2.59 14.54 17.89
C GLN A 184 -3.42 14.06 16.69
N LEU A 185 -2.78 13.83 15.54
CA LEU A 185 -3.42 13.34 14.33
C LEU A 185 -3.47 11.82 14.32
N CYS A 186 -4.52 11.26 13.71
CA CYS A 186 -4.58 9.83 13.41
C CYS A 186 -3.82 9.54 12.12
N TYR A 187 -2.77 8.73 12.21
CA TYR A 187 -1.95 8.30 11.05
C TYR A 187 -2.48 7.01 10.41
N GLY A 188 -3.35 6.29 11.11
CA GLY A 188 -3.86 4.99 10.70
C GLY A 188 -4.28 4.16 11.90
N ALA A 189 -4.36 2.84 11.71
CA ALA A 189 -4.67 1.90 12.77
C ALA A 189 -3.89 0.60 12.64
N ALA A 190 -3.49 0.02 13.78
CA ALA A 190 -3.09 -1.37 13.84
C ALA A 190 -4.35 -2.24 13.97
N VAL A 191 -4.48 -3.26 13.11
CA VAL A 191 -5.69 -4.09 13.04
C VAL A 191 -5.31 -5.57 13.06
N LYS A 192 -6.00 -6.34 13.90
CA LYS A 192 -5.88 -7.79 13.93
C LYS A 192 -6.78 -8.41 12.87
N THR A 193 -6.17 -8.85 11.77
CA THR A 193 -6.87 -9.41 10.60
C THR A 193 -7.08 -10.93 10.66
N SER A 194 -6.31 -11.63 11.51
CA SER A 194 -6.35 -13.07 11.65
C SER A 194 -6.21 -13.47 13.12
N GLU A 195 -7.02 -14.43 13.57
CA GLU A 195 -6.94 -14.98 14.93
C GLU A 195 -5.62 -15.71 15.19
N ALA A 196 -5.14 -16.43 14.18
CA ALA A 196 -3.90 -17.21 14.27
C ALA A 196 -2.63 -16.33 14.24
N ALA A 197 -2.74 -15.09 13.76
CA ALA A 197 -1.60 -14.19 13.67
C ALA A 197 -1.40 -13.42 14.98
N SER A 198 -0.16 -13.46 15.50
CA SER A 198 0.23 -12.69 16.69
C SER A 198 0.44 -11.21 16.39
N ASN A 199 0.81 -10.86 15.16
CA ASN A 199 1.12 -9.50 14.75
C ASN A 199 -0.04 -8.91 13.93
N PRO A 200 -0.46 -7.66 14.21
CA PRO A 200 -1.44 -6.96 13.39
C PRO A 200 -0.86 -6.54 12.04
N VAL A 201 -1.71 -6.05 11.15
CA VAL A 201 -1.29 -5.20 10.03
C VAL A 201 -1.52 -3.74 10.39
N TYR A 202 -0.77 -2.83 9.78
CA TYR A 202 -0.89 -1.39 10.00
C TYR A 202 -1.54 -0.77 8.77
N ILE A 203 -2.77 -0.28 8.95
CA ILE A 203 -3.62 0.25 7.89
C ILE A 203 -3.53 1.77 7.95
N SER A 204 -3.27 2.39 6.82
CA SER A 204 -3.32 3.85 6.67
C SER A 204 -4.03 4.24 5.38
N GLN A 205 -4.72 5.37 5.42
CA GLN A 205 -5.40 5.91 4.25
C GLN A 205 -4.38 6.21 3.16
N GLY A 206 -4.65 5.76 1.94
CA GLY A 206 -3.91 6.17 0.76
C GLY A 206 -4.59 7.37 0.13
N HIS A 207 -5.67 7.16 -0.61
CA HIS A 207 -6.39 8.22 -1.33
C HIS A 207 -7.87 7.86 -1.48
N ARG A 208 -8.77 8.84 -1.48
CA ARG A 208 -10.21 8.72 -1.76
C ARG A 208 -10.97 7.69 -0.90
N ILE A 209 -10.47 7.40 0.29
CA ILE A 209 -11.05 6.43 1.21
C ILE A 209 -10.87 6.90 2.66
N SER A 210 -11.90 6.75 3.47
CA SER A 210 -11.84 6.99 4.91
C SER A 210 -11.07 5.85 5.61
N LEU A 211 -10.50 6.11 6.79
CA LEU A 211 -9.82 5.07 7.56
C LEU A 211 -10.76 3.93 7.94
N GLN A 212 -12.01 4.25 8.29
CA GLN A 212 -13.02 3.25 8.65
C GLN A 212 -13.34 2.31 7.48
N THR A 213 -13.57 2.87 6.29
CA THR A 213 -13.80 2.06 5.08
C THR A 213 -12.57 1.26 4.70
N ALA A 214 -11.37 1.84 4.80
CA ALA A 214 -10.12 1.14 4.56
C ALA A 214 -9.96 -0.10 5.46
N ILE A 215 -10.24 0.03 6.76
CA ILE A 215 -10.22 -1.09 7.71
C ILE A 215 -11.23 -2.18 7.32
N LYS A 216 -12.47 -1.80 6.96
CA LYS A 216 -13.51 -2.74 6.52
C LYS A 216 -13.07 -3.51 5.28
N VAL A 217 -12.53 -2.83 4.26
CA VAL A 217 -12.02 -3.47 3.03
C VAL A 217 -10.88 -4.44 3.36
N VAL A 218 -9.91 -4.03 4.18
CA VAL A 218 -8.77 -4.89 4.55
C VAL A 218 -9.21 -6.13 5.33
N LEU A 219 -10.13 -5.99 6.28
CA LEU A 219 -10.70 -7.12 7.00
C LEU A 219 -11.47 -8.05 6.06
N ALA A 220 -12.32 -7.51 5.19
CA ALA A 220 -13.12 -8.29 4.26
C ALA A 220 -12.23 -9.06 3.26
N THR A 221 -11.10 -8.50 2.88
CA THR A 221 -10.11 -9.10 1.97
C THR A 221 -9.06 -9.96 2.68
N SER A 222 -9.20 -10.16 4.00
CA SER A 222 -8.37 -11.03 4.83
C SER A 222 -9.23 -12.12 5.50
N PRO A 223 -9.91 -13.00 4.74
CA PRO A 223 -10.77 -14.04 5.32
C PRO A 223 -9.96 -15.15 6.01
N LYS A 224 -8.74 -15.45 5.51
CA LYS A 224 -7.94 -16.61 5.94
C LYS A 224 -6.60 -16.22 6.53
N TYR A 225 -5.87 -15.30 5.90
CA TYR A 225 -4.51 -14.94 6.28
C TYR A 225 -4.41 -13.57 6.94
N ARG A 226 -3.26 -13.31 7.58
CA ARG A 226 -2.91 -12.01 8.17
C ARG A 226 -2.87 -10.89 7.12
N VAL A 227 -2.28 -11.17 5.96
CA VAL A 227 -2.13 -10.22 4.87
C VAL A 227 -3.31 -10.40 3.91
N PRO A 228 -3.95 -9.32 3.43
CA PRO A 228 -5.04 -9.41 2.46
C PRO A 228 -4.69 -10.25 1.24
N GLU A 229 -5.66 -11.02 0.74
CA GLU A 229 -5.47 -11.92 -0.41
C GLU A 229 -4.88 -11.21 -1.65
N PRO A 230 -5.32 -9.99 -2.04
CA PRO A 230 -4.75 -9.31 -3.19
C PRO A 230 -3.26 -8.99 -3.03
N ILE A 231 -2.85 -8.47 -1.86
CA ILE A 231 -1.44 -8.18 -1.56
C ILE A 231 -0.64 -9.48 -1.49
N ARG A 232 -1.17 -10.50 -0.81
CA ARG A 232 -0.50 -11.79 -0.66
C ARG A 232 -0.23 -12.43 -2.02
N ALA A 233 -1.17 -12.34 -2.96
CA ALA A 233 -0.97 -12.84 -4.31
C ALA A 233 0.12 -12.04 -5.05
N ALA A 234 0.10 -10.71 -4.99
CA ALA A 234 1.12 -9.87 -5.61
C ALA A 234 2.53 -10.19 -5.09
N ASP A 235 2.70 -10.30 -3.76
CA ASP A 235 3.97 -10.66 -3.10
C ASP A 235 4.43 -12.10 -3.43
N CYS A 236 3.50 -13.07 -3.55
CA CYS A 236 3.87 -14.43 -3.98
C CYS A 236 4.38 -14.46 -5.42
N LEU A 237 3.74 -13.72 -6.33
CA LEU A 237 4.07 -13.69 -7.75
C LEU A 237 5.36 -12.92 -8.02
N SER A 238 5.53 -11.75 -7.41
CA SER A 238 6.76 -10.96 -7.53
C SER A 238 7.98 -11.77 -7.06
N ARG A 239 7.87 -12.45 -5.91
CA ARG A 239 8.94 -13.32 -5.40
C ARG A 239 9.18 -14.57 -6.24
N ALA A 240 8.13 -15.17 -6.82
CA ALA A 240 8.29 -16.30 -7.73
C ALA A 240 9.07 -15.88 -8.97
N TYR A 241 8.70 -14.74 -9.56
CA TYR A 241 9.41 -14.17 -10.69
C TYR A 241 10.87 -13.85 -10.39
N ILE A 242 11.18 -13.25 -9.21
CA ILE A 242 12.56 -13.03 -8.77
C ILE A 242 13.33 -14.35 -8.75
N ARG A 243 12.81 -15.39 -8.10
CA ARG A 243 13.52 -16.68 -8.01
C ARG A 243 13.80 -17.31 -9.38
N GLU A 244 12.85 -17.20 -10.30
CA GLU A 244 12.99 -17.76 -11.65
C GLU A 244 13.99 -16.97 -12.52
N ASN A 245 14.13 -15.65 -12.29
CA ASN A 245 14.94 -14.76 -13.13
C ASN A 245 16.26 -14.30 -12.49
N SER A 246 16.50 -14.58 -11.20
CA SER A 246 17.77 -14.33 -10.49
C SER A 246 18.79 -15.47 -10.63
N SER A 247 18.56 -16.40 -11.58
CA SER A 247 19.41 -17.57 -11.84
C SER A 247 20.23 -17.44 -13.14
N VAL A 248 20.86 -16.28 -13.38
CA VAL A 248 21.86 -16.06 -14.45
C VAL A 248 23.04 -15.28 -13.91
#